data_AF-A0A1C5LV93-F1
#
_entry.id   AF-A0A1C5LV93-F1
#
_cell.length_a   1.000
_cell.length_b   1.000
_cell.length_c   1.000
_cell.angle_alpha   90.00
_cell.angle_beta   90.00
_cell.angle_gamma   90.00
#
_symmetry.space_group_name_H-M   'P 1'
#
loop_
_entity.id
_entity.type
_entity.pdbx_description
1 polymer ?
#
loop_
_entity_poly.entity_id
_entity_poly.type
_entity_poly.pdbx_seq_one_letter_code
_entity_poly.pdbx_strand_id
1 'polypeptide(L)'
;MVWWKRFFKKKTEPVEEDDWEQVVYTRNGVNFEEEDQRKRYIVNCLEQITEASREIDLLTGEYTLVTSYLTDMEEIEALPAQQRGEINRTAGKISALEQERSKYREKKNRMKDADYYAIRKREDEIEEGIQKIREGEKYGNLVRQDLHRLDGERHAYEYRRNELENLMNNQRGMAVIFLTALIVCVIMLAVLQFAFEMDTYVGYFLAVGAGAVAISYVCIKYMDSDRELQRVEKTINKLIQLQNKVKIRYVNNCQLMEYLYLKYNTDSAARLEKLWKMYQDEKEERKQFAEAEAKIEYYQKQLVEQLSNYRVQMPERWIGQTAALLDKREMVEIRHELIQRRQALRKQMDYNQEVAETARNEVKDVAAAYPRYAKEILSMVERYDR
;
A
#
# COMPACT_ATOMS: atom_id res chain seq x y z
N MET A 1 23.97 74.59 12.62
CA MET A 1 24.94 73.99 13.55
C MET A 1 25.87 73.07 12.77
N VAL A 2 27.00 73.61 12.33
CA VAL A 2 28.15 72.84 11.85
C VAL A 2 29.26 73.16 12.81
N TRP A 3 29.50 72.29 13.80
CA TRP A 3 30.73 72.37 14.58
C TRP A 3 30.99 71.02 15.25
N TRP A 4 32.24 70.55 15.14
CA TRP A 4 32.82 69.34 15.74
C TRP A 4 32.50 68.00 15.09
N LYS A 5 33.30 67.66 14.08
CA LYS A 5 34.13 66.44 14.07
C LYS A 5 35.12 66.47 12.91
N ARG A 6 35.98 67.50 12.92
CA ARG A 6 37.37 67.36 12.44
C ARG A 6 38.17 67.02 13.67
N PHE A 7 38.54 65.77 13.87
CA PHE A 7 39.79 65.32 14.50
C PHE A 7 39.83 63.80 14.35
N PHE A 8 40.89 63.31 13.70
CA PHE A 8 41.19 61.91 13.35
C PHE A 8 40.50 61.30 12.13
N LYS A 9 41.09 61.52 10.95
CA LYS A 9 41.24 60.46 9.95
C LYS A 9 42.72 60.39 9.55
N LYS A 10 43.43 59.38 10.07
CA LYS A 10 44.64 58.86 9.43
C LYS A 10 44.29 58.58 7.96
N LYS A 11 45.15 58.99 7.03
CA LYS A 11 45.13 58.45 5.67
C LYS A 11 45.41 56.96 5.79
N THR A 12 44.37 56.14 5.78
CA THR A 12 44.48 54.76 5.31
C THR A 12 44.59 54.86 3.79
N GLU A 13 45.75 54.45 3.27
CA GLU A 13 45.90 54.14 1.85
C GLU A 13 44.74 53.21 1.45
N PRO A 14 44.11 53.44 0.28
CA PRO A 14 43.15 52.47 -0.23
C PRO A 14 43.93 51.17 -0.46
N VAL A 15 43.59 50.13 0.29
CA VAL A 15 43.91 48.76 -0.11
C VAL A 15 43.12 48.55 -1.39
N GLU A 16 43.82 48.32 -2.51
CA GLU A 16 43.19 47.88 -3.75
C GLU A 16 42.36 46.63 -3.41
N GLU A 17 41.04 46.74 -3.56
CA GLU A 17 40.18 45.56 -3.55
C GLU A 17 40.61 44.71 -4.75
N ASP A 18 41.20 43.55 -4.47
CA ASP A 18 41.51 42.55 -5.50
C ASP A 18 40.20 42.20 -6.23
N ASP A 19 40.13 42.57 -7.51
CA ASP A 19 39.01 42.22 -8.38
C ASP A 19 39.14 40.74 -8.76
N TRP A 20 38.63 39.86 -7.90
CA TRP A 20 38.64 38.40 -8.09
C TRP A 20 37.87 37.94 -9.34
N GLU A 21 37.16 38.84 -10.04
CA GLU A 21 36.40 38.54 -11.26
C GLU A 21 37.25 38.68 -12.55
N GLN A 22 38.47 39.24 -12.48
CA GLN A 22 39.38 39.37 -13.64
C GLN A 22 40.72 38.64 -13.41
N VAL A 23 40.97 37.61 -14.22
CA VAL A 23 42.17 36.75 -14.14
C VAL A 23 43.40 37.38 -14.87
N VAL A 24 43.32 38.67 -15.24
CA VAL A 24 44.40 39.34 -15.98
C VAL A 24 45.52 39.69 -15.00
N TYR A 25 46.52 38.81 -14.87
CA TYR A 25 47.75 39.12 -14.16
C TYR A 25 48.48 40.25 -14.88
N THR A 26 48.36 41.46 -14.32
CA THR A 26 49.10 42.61 -14.82
C THR A 26 50.60 42.31 -14.76
N ARG A 27 51.32 42.67 -15.82
CA ARG A 27 52.79 42.59 -15.93
C ARG A 27 53.54 43.38 -14.82
N ASN A 28 52.81 44.15 -14.03
CA ASN A 28 53.32 45.03 -12.99
C ASN A 28 53.88 44.20 -11.82
N GLY A 29 55.21 44.29 -11.61
CA GLY A 29 55.89 43.69 -10.47
C GLY A 29 56.66 42.39 -10.75
N VAL A 30 56.65 41.88 -12.00
CA VAL A 30 57.43 40.68 -12.37
C VAL A 30 58.83 41.07 -12.82
N ASN A 31 59.87 40.52 -12.17
CA ASN A 31 61.24 40.66 -12.61
C ASN A 31 61.61 39.58 -13.65
N PHE A 32 61.53 39.93 -14.93
CA PHE A 32 61.85 39.01 -16.04
C PHE A 32 63.35 38.65 -16.15
N GLU A 33 64.25 39.32 -15.43
CA GLU A 33 65.65 38.93 -15.33
C GLU A 33 65.84 37.71 -14.41
N GLU A 34 64.94 37.51 -13.45
CA GLU A 34 64.93 36.35 -12.56
C GLU A 34 64.27 35.15 -13.26
N GLU A 35 65.00 34.04 -13.36
CA GLU A 35 64.58 32.84 -14.11
C GLU A 35 63.28 32.24 -13.56
N ASP A 36 63.15 32.13 -12.24
CA ASP A 36 61.97 31.54 -11.60
C ASP A 36 60.71 32.41 -11.78
N GLN A 37 60.84 33.73 -11.66
CA GLN A 37 59.71 34.65 -11.86
C GLN A 37 59.26 34.67 -13.32
N ARG A 38 60.21 34.71 -14.26
CA ARG A 38 59.92 34.64 -15.71
C ARG A 38 59.22 33.33 -16.07
N LYS A 39 59.77 32.19 -15.64
CA LYS A 39 59.19 30.87 -15.94
C LYS A 39 57.80 30.73 -15.35
N ARG A 40 57.61 31.15 -14.10
CA ARG A 40 56.30 31.09 -13.43
C ARG A 40 55.25 31.95 -14.13
N TYR A 41 55.62 33.16 -14.56
CA TYR A 41 54.71 34.03 -15.32
C TYR A 41 54.30 33.40 -16.65
N ILE A 42 55.27 32.89 -17.44
CA ILE A 42 54.99 32.25 -18.73
C ILE A 42 54.17 30.96 -18.56
N VAL A 43 54.49 30.13 -17.56
CA VAL A 43 53.70 28.92 -17.22
C VAL A 43 52.27 29.29 -16.90
N ASN A 44 52.03 30.31 -16.08
CA ASN A 44 50.68 30.73 -15.73
C ASN A 44 49.89 31.21 -16.96
N CYS A 45 50.51 31.97 -17.88
CA CYS A 45 49.86 32.36 -19.13
C CYS A 45 49.53 31.14 -20.00
N LEU A 46 50.42 30.14 -20.07
CA LEU A 46 50.17 28.89 -20.78
C LEU A 46 49.04 28.07 -20.13
N GLU A 47 48.99 28.02 -18.79
CA GLU A 47 47.89 27.38 -18.05
C GLU A 47 46.54 28.06 -18.32
N GLN A 48 46.49 29.40 -18.34
CA GLN A 48 45.30 30.16 -18.71
C GLN A 48 44.82 29.83 -20.13
N ILE A 49 45.74 29.74 -21.10
CA ILE A 49 45.42 29.35 -22.47
C ILE A 49 44.84 27.93 -22.50
N THR A 50 45.45 26.97 -21.79
CA THR A 50 44.98 25.59 -21.79
C THR A 50 43.62 25.43 -21.10
N GLU A 51 43.40 26.10 -19.97
CA GLU A 51 42.14 26.02 -19.23
C GLU A 51 41.02 26.70 -20.01
N ALA A 52 41.27 27.88 -20.56
CA ALA A 52 40.31 28.57 -21.42
C ALA A 52 39.97 27.75 -22.67
N SER A 53 40.96 27.12 -23.31
CA SER A 53 40.74 26.26 -24.49
C SER A 53 39.89 25.02 -24.15
N ARG A 54 40.18 24.36 -23.01
CA ARG A 54 39.38 23.23 -22.53
C ARG A 54 37.93 23.65 -22.27
N GLU A 55 37.75 24.79 -21.61
CA GLU A 55 36.41 25.30 -21.30
C GLU A 55 35.65 25.68 -22.58
N ILE A 56 36.32 26.27 -23.59
CA ILE A 56 35.74 26.53 -24.91
C ILE A 56 35.28 25.23 -25.58
N ASP A 57 36.07 24.16 -25.55
CA ASP A 57 35.69 22.88 -26.15
C ASP A 57 34.44 22.28 -25.49
N LEU A 58 34.36 22.32 -24.16
CA LEU A 58 33.20 21.87 -23.40
C LEU A 58 31.95 22.69 -23.73
N LEU A 59 32.08 24.03 -23.71
CA LEU A 59 30.99 24.95 -24.03
C LEU A 59 30.53 24.82 -25.48
N THR A 60 31.44 24.52 -26.41
CA THR A 60 31.13 24.31 -27.83
C THR A 60 30.24 23.08 -28.03
N GLY A 61 30.46 22.01 -27.27
CA GLY A 61 29.59 20.83 -27.27
C GLY A 61 28.15 21.15 -26.87
N GLU A 62 27.99 21.84 -25.73
CA GLU A 62 26.66 22.28 -25.28
C GLU A 62 26.02 23.30 -26.23
N TYR A 63 26.80 24.24 -26.74
CA TYR A 63 26.33 25.26 -27.67
C TYR A 63 25.78 24.63 -28.95
N THR A 64 26.49 23.65 -29.51
CA THR A 64 26.07 22.88 -30.68
C THR A 64 24.76 22.15 -30.39
N LEU A 65 24.64 21.56 -29.20
CA LEU A 65 23.45 20.84 -28.75
C LEU A 65 22.20 21.72 -28.64
N VAL A 66 22.37 22.92 -28.07
CA VAL A 66 21.29 23.91 -27.92
C VAL A 66 20.92 24.49 -29.27
N THR A 67 21.91 24.71 -30.13
CA THR A 67 21.69 25.22 -31.49
C THR A 67 20.95 24.22 -32.35
N SER A 68 21.36 22.94 -32.35
CA SER A 68 20.66 21.88 -33.09
C SER A 68 19.22 21.75 -32.63
N TYR A 69 18.98 21.93 -31.32
CA TYR A 69 17.63 21.87 -30.78
C TYR A 69 16.79 23.07 -31.23
N LEU A 70 17.31 24.29 -31.19
CA LEU A 70 16.62 25.46 -31.75
C LEU A 70 16.31 25.28 -33.24
N THR A 71 17.24 24.72 -34.02
CA THR A 71 17.02 24.37 -35.43
C THR A 71 15.92 23.34 -35.58
N ASP A 72 15.87 22.29 -34.75
CA ASP A 72 14.79 21.30 -34.75
C ASP A 72 13.43 21.94 -34.48
N MET A 73 13.35 22.93 -33.58
CA MET A 73 12.11 23.67 -33.31
C MET A 73 11.66 24.46 -34.55
N GLU A 74 12.60 25.13 -35.23
CA GLU A 74 12.33 25.91 -36.44
C GLU A 74 11.87 25.01 -37.59
N GLU A 75 12.53 23.86 -37.79
CA GLU A 75 12.14 22.86 -38.80
C GLU A 75 10.72 22.34 -38.54
N ILE A 76 10.38 22.02 -37.28
CA ILE A 76 9.03 21.54 -36.91
C ILE A 76 7.96 22.62 -37.10
N GLU A 77 8.25 23.88 -36.78
CA GLU A 77 7.31 25.00 -37.00
C GLU A 77 7.14 25.36 -38.46
N ALA A 78 8.17 25.15 -39.29
CA ALA A 78 8.13 25.39 -40.72
C ALA A 78 7.34 24.32 -41.50
N LEU A 79 6.95 23.20 -40.86
CA LEU A 79 6.23 22.13 -41.51
C LEU A 79 4.85 22.58 -42.04
N PRO A 80 4.43 22.07 -43.22
CA PRO A 80 3.07 22.23 -43.72
C PRO A 80 2.02 21.77 -42.71
N ALA A 81 0.87 22.44 -42.70
CA ALA A 81 -0.23 22.16 -41.77
C ALA A 81 -0.67 20.68 -41.77
N GLN A 82 -0.57 19.99 -42.90
CA GLN A 82 -0.88 18.56 -43.00
C GLN A 82 0.10 17.69 -42.19
N GLN A 83 1.41 17.89 -42.40
CA GLN A 83 2.47 17.15 -41.70
C GLN A 83 2.48 17.49 -40.20
N ARG A 84 2.28 18.78 -39.87
CA ARG A 84 2.13 19.22 -38.48
C ARG A 84 0.91 18.59 -37.82
N GLY A 85 -0.20 18.45 -38.55
CA GLY A 85 -1.41 17.77 -38.08
C GLY A 85 -1.18 16.29 -37.75
N GLU A 86 -0.33 15.59 -38.50
CA GLU A 86 0.04 14.20 -38.21
C GLU A 86 0.87 14.08 -36.94
N ILE A 87 1.89 14.93 -36.78
CA ILE A 87 2.70 15.01 -35.56
C ILE A 87 1.82 15.29 -34.34
N ASN A 88 0.93 16.30 -34.44
CA ASN A 88 0.04 16.69 -33.35
C ASN A 88 -0.94 15.56 -32.97
N ARG A 89 -1.40 14.77 -33.94
CA ARG A 89 -2.23 13.60 -33.64
C ARG A 89 -1.45 12.54 -32.86
N THR A 90 -0.21 12.24 -33.26
CA THR A 90 0.64 11.26 -32.57
C THR A 90 1.00 11.77 -31.16
N ALA A 91 1.47 13.01 -31.04
CA ALA A 91 1.79 13.65 -29.76
C ALA A 91 0.57 13.74 -28.83
N GLY A 92 -0.62 14.03 -29.39
CA GLY A 92 -1.87 14.07 -28.64
C GLY A 92 -2.26 12.72 -28.06
N LYS A 93 -2.06 11.64 -28.82
CA LYS A 93 -2.28 10.27 -28.33
C LYS A 93 -1.30 9.90 -27.22
N ILE A 94 -0.02 10.26 -27.34
CA ILE A 94 0.98 10.03 -26.30
C ILE A 94 0.59 10.77 -25.02
N SER A 95 0.31 12.08 -25.11
CA SER A 95 -0.09 12.91 -23.98
C SER A 95 -1.36 12.39 -23.27
N ALA A 96 -2.37 11.99 -24.03
CA ALA A 96 -3.59 11.40 -23.47
C ALA A 96 -3.31 10.09 -22.73
N LEU A 97 -2.53 9.18 -23.33
CA LEU A 97 -2.17 7.90 -22.70
C LEU A 97 -1.27 8.10 -21.47
N GLU A 98 -0.37 9.08 -21.48
CA GLU A 98 0.46 9.44 -20.33
C GLU A 98 -0.38 10.02 -19.18
N GLN A 99 -1.39 10.81 -19.48
CA GLN A 99 -2.34 11.31 -18.48
C GLN A 99 -3.22 10.19 -17.90
N GLU A 100 -3.60 9.19 -18.71
CA GLU A 100 -4.27 7.99 -18.20
C GLU A 100 -3.31 7.20 -17.29
N ARG A 101 -2.06 7.00 -17.73
CA ARG A 101 -1.00 6.32 -16.96
C ARG A 101 -0.73 6.99 -15.61
N SER A 102 -0.72 8.32 -15.53
CA SER A 102 -0.51 9.04 -14.26
C SER A 102 -1.66 8.81 -13.29
N LYS A 103 -2.91 8.84 -13.77
CA LYS A 103 -4.10 8.49 -12.96
C LYS A 103 -4.03 7.08 -12.40
N TYR A 104 -3.53 6.11 -13.17
CA TYR A 104 -3.30 4.75 -12.67
C TYR A 104 -2.23 4.71 -11.56
N ARG A 105 -1.14 5.48 -11.67
CA ARG A 105 -0.07 5.53 -10.65
C ARG A 105 -0.50 6.19 -9.35
N GLU A 106 -1.35 7.21 -9.40
CA GLU A 106 -1.76 8.00 -8.23
C GLU A 106 -2.82 7.32 -7.34
N LYS A 107 -3.37 6.18 -7.77
CA LYS A 107 -4.43 5.47 -7.03
C LYS A 107 -3.89 4.87 -5.72
N LYS A 108 -4.34 5.40 -4.59
CA LYS A 108 -3.93 5.00 -3.23
C LYS A 108 -4.41 3.61 -2.78
N ASN A 109 -5.46 3.06 -3.40
CA ASN A 109 -6.09 1.78 -3.01
C ASN A 109 -5.65 0.60 -3.89
N ARG A 110 -4.35 0.44 -4.11
CA ARG A 110 -3.80 -0.69 -4.88
C ARG A 110 -3.67 -1.93 -4.02
N MET A 111 -3.98 -3.11 -4.57
CA MET A 111 -3.68 -4.37 -3.89
C MET A 111 -2.15 -4.51 -3.76
N LYS A 112 -1.67 -4.95 -2.59
CA LYS A 112 -0.23 -5.21 -2.41
C LYS A 112 0.21 -6.32 -3.35
N ASP A 113 1.42 -6.20 -3.91
CA ASP A 113 1.96 -7.18 -4.84
C ASP A 113 2.01 -8.59 -4.25
N ALA A 114 2.37 -8.72 -2.97
CA ALA A 114 2.38 -10.01 -2.28
C ALA A 114 1.00 -10.70 -2.28
N ASP A 115 -0.06 -9.94 -2.00
CA ASP A 115 -1.44 -10.46 -1.98
C ASP A 115 -1.90 -10.81 -3.39
N TYR A 116 -1.55 -10.00 -4.39
CA TYR A 116 -1.84 -10.26 -5.80
C TYR A 116 -1.22 -11.59 -6.27
N TYR A 117 0.06 -11.82 -5.97
CA TYR A 117 0.74 -13.07 -6.37
C TYR A 117 0.23 -14.29 -5.60
N ALA A 118 -0.15 -14.13 -4.33
CA ALA A 118 -0.73 -15.21 -3.53
C ALA A 118 -2.05 -15.71 -4.12
N ILE A 119 -2.94 -14.78 -4.53
CA ILE A 119 -4.21 -15.10 -5.19
C ILE A 119 -3.98 -15.66 -6.58
N ARG A 120 -3.09 -15.04 -7.38
CA ARG A 120 -2.76 -15.49 -8.74
C ARG A 120 -2.30 -16.94 -8.81
N LYS A 121 -1.55 -17.42 -7.81
CA LYS A 121 -1.10 -18.82 -7.76
C LYS A 121 -2.25 -19.83 -7.66
N ARG A 122 -3.42 -19.40 -7.20
CA ARG A 122 -4.59 -20.25 -6.91
C ARG A 122 -5.85 -19.74 -7.59
N GLU A 123 -5.68 -19.00 -8.68
CA GLU A 123 -6.77 -18.34 -9.40
C GLU A 123 -7.87 -19.33 -9.78
N ASP A 124 -7.49 -20.52 -10.26
CA ASP A 124 -8.42 -21.54 -10.73
C ASP A 124 -9.23 -22.22 -9.60
N GLU A 125 -8.74 -22.16 -8.35
CA GLU A 125 -9.35 -22.85 -7.21
C GLU A 125 -10.07 -21.92 -6.22
N ILE A 126 -9.92 -20.60 -6.36
CA ILE A 126 -10.37 -19.64 -5.36
C ILE A 126 -11.89 -19.44 -5.39
N GLU A 127 -12.51 -19.47 -6.57
CA GLU A 127 -13.97 -19.36 -6.70
C GLU A 127 -14.66 -20.57 -6.07
N GLU A 128 -14.17 -21.78 -6.36
CA GLU A 128 -14.64 -22.99 -5.71
C GLU A 128 -14.39 -22.95 -4.20
N GLY A 129 -13.23 -22.42 -3.78
CA GLY A 129 -12.89 -22.20 -2.38
C GLY A 129 -13.86 -21.29 -1.64
N ILE A 130 -14.19 -20.14 -2.23
CA ILE A 130 -15.17 -19.18 -1.69
C ILE A 130 -16.52 -19.87 -1.51
N GLN A 131 -16.96 -20.63 -2.51
CA GLN A 131 -18.23 -21.33 -2.45
C GLN A 131 -18.25 -22.41 -1.35
N LYS A 132 -17.21 -23.24 -1.27
CA LYS A 132 -17.07 -24.26 -0.22
C LYS A 132 -17.06 -23.67 1.18
N ILE A 133 -16.33 -22.57 1.39
CA ILE A 133 -16.29 -21.87 2.68
C ILE A 133 -17.67 -21.29 3.01
N ARG A 134 -18.34 -20.64 2.05
CA ARG A 134 -19.68 -20.05 2.27
C ARG A 134 -20.72 -21.12 2.62
N GLU A 135 -20.69 -22.25 1.93
CA GLU A 135 -21.56 -23.39 2.21
C GLU A 135 -21.26 -24.01 3.58
N GLY A 136 -19.99 -24.17 3.94
CA GLY A 136 -19.56 -24.67 5.25
C GLY A 136 -19.90 -23.73 6.42
N GLU A 137 -19.81 -22.41 6.22
CA GLU A 137 -20.27 -21.40 7.19
C GLU A 137 -21.78 -21.48 7.41
N LYS A 138 -22.55 -21.57 6.31
CA LYS A 138 -24.01 -21.70 6.37
C LYS A 138 -24.43 -23.01 7.04
N TYR A 139 -23.81 -24.12 6.66
CA TYR A 139 -24.08 -25.42 7.27
C TYR A 139 -23.72 -25.44 8.76
N GLY A 140 -22.55 -24.88 9.12
CA GLY A 140 -22.12 -24.74 10.51
C GLY A 140 -23.12 -23.98 11.38
N ASN A 141 -23.70 -22.89 10.86
CA ASN A 141 -24.73 -22.13 11.57
C ASN A 141 -26.01 -22.93 11.79
N LEU A 142 -26.47 -23.69 10.80
CA LEU A 142 -27.64 -24.57 10.93
C LEU A 142 -27.41 -25.66 11.98
N VAL A 143 -26.27 -26.35 11.91
CA VAL A 143 -25.91 -27.41 12.87
C VAL A 143 -25.79 -26.85 14.29
N ARG A 144 -25.26 -25.63 14.44
CA ARG A 144 -25.18 -24.94 15.74
C ARG A 144 -26.57 -24.64 16.30
N GLN A 145 -27.49 -24.16 15.46
CA GLN A 145 -28.87 -23.89 15.85
C GLN A 145 -29.59 -25.17 16.29
N ASP A 146 -29.43 -26.26 15.54
CA ASP A 146 -29.97 -27.58 15.90
C ASP A 146 -29.40 -28.09 17.23
N LEU A 147 -28.11 -27.88 17.48
CA LEU A 147 -27.48 -28.27 18.74
C LEU A 147 -28.06 -27.49 19.92
N HIS A 148 -28.24 -26.17 19.78
CA HIS A 148 -28.88 -25.34 20.82
C HIS A 148 -30.33 -25.74 21.07
N ARG A 149 -31.08 -26.06 20.01
CA ARG A 149 -32.45 -26.55 20.14
C ARG A 149 -32.52 -27.87 20.88
N LEU A 150 -31.69 -28.84 20.51
CA LEU A 150 -31.63 -30.15 21.19
C LEU A 150 -31.20 -30.03 22.65
N ASP A 151 -30.26 -29.12 22.94
CA ASP A 151 -29.85 -28.86 24.32
C ASP A 151 -31.00 -28.24 25.12
N GLY A 152 -31.76 -27.29 24.55
CA GLY A 152 -32.97 -26.74 25.18
C GLY A 152 -34.06 -27.80 25.43
N GLU A 153 -34.34 -28.65 24.44
CA GLU A 153 -35.29 -29.76 24.57
C GLU A 153 -34.83 -30.73 25.68
N ARG A 154 -33.54 -31.09 25.73
CA ARG A 154 -32.97 -31.96 26.77
C ARG A 154 -33.18 -31.37 28.17
N HIS A 155 -32.85 -30.10 28.37
CA HIS A 155 -33.02 -29.43 29.67
C HIS A 155 -34.49 -29.38 30.10
N ALA A 156 -35.43 -29.20 29.18
CA ALA A 156 -36.87 -29.24 29.50
C ALA A 156 -37.31 -30.63 30.01
N TYR A 157 -36.82 -31.71 29.39
CA TYR A 157 -37.11 -33.07 29.86
C TYR A 157 -36.38 -33.43 31.16
N GLU A 158 -35.15 -32.96 31.35
CA GLU A 158 -34.43 -33.12 32.63
C GLU A 158 -35.17 -32.41 33.77
N TYR A 159 -35.71 -31.22 33.52
CA TYR A 159 -36.56 -30.52 34.49
C TYR A 159 -37.82 -31.33 34.83
N ARG A 160 -38.50 -31.88 33.81
CA ARG A 160 -39.68 -32.74 34.01
C ARG A 160 -39.36 -34.01 34.79
N ARG A 161 -38.17 -34.61 34.56
CA ARG A 161 -37.69 -35.76 35.33
C ARG A 161 -37.56 -35.40 36.81
N ASN A 162 -36.89 -34.29 37.12
CA ASN A 162 -36.72 -33.83 38.50
C ASN A 162 -38.06 -33.49 39.16
N GLU A 163 -39.02 -32.93 38.42
CA GLU A 163 -40.38 -32.69 38.92
C GLU A 163 -41.10 -34.00 39.28
N LEU A 164 -41.04 -35.02 38.41
CA LEU A 164 -41.62 -36.34 38.67
C LEU A 164 -40.96 -37.04 39.86
N GLU A 165 -39.63 -36.98 39.98
CA GLU A 165 -38.90 -37.51 41.13
C GLU A 165 -39.35 -36.84 42.44
N ASN A 166 -39.53 -35.51 42.44
CA ASN A 166 -40.04 -34.78 43.59
C ASN A 166 -41.50 -35.17 43.92
N LEU A 167 -42.36 -35.33 42.92
CA LEU A 167 -43.73 -35.79 43.11
C LEU A 167 -43.78 -37.21 43.72
N MET A 168 -42.93 -38.12 43.24
CA MET A 168 -42.82 -39.48 43.78
C MET A 168 -42.32 -39.47 45.23
N ASN A 169 -41.34 -38.62 45.56
CA ASN A 169 -40.88 -38.45 46.94
C ASN A 169 -41.99 -37.89 47.85
N ASN A 170 -42.76 -36.92 47.38
CA ASN A 170 -43.91 -36.38 48.12
C ASN A 170 -45.01 -37.45 48.32
N GLN A 171 -45.27 -38.30 47.32
CA GLN A 171 -46.23 -39.40 47.45
C GLN A 171 -45.76 -40.47 48.46
N ARG A 172 -44.46 -40.77 48.50
CA ARG A 172 -43.90 -41.63 49.56
C ARG A 172 -44.10 -41.03 50.95
N GLY A 173 -43.88 -39.72 51.09
CA GLY A 173 -44.18 -39.00 52.34
C GLY A 173 -45.67 -39.06 52.71
N MET A 174 -46.55 -38.86 51.74
CA MET A 174 -48.01 -38.96 51.93
C MET A 174 -48.44 -40.38 52.35
N ALA A 175 -47.87 -41.43 51.75
CA ALA A 175 -48.13 -42.82 52.14
C ALA A 175 -47.76 -43.07 53.61
N VAL A 176 -46.61 -42.56 54.06
CA VAL A 176 -46.17 -42.67 55.47
C VAL A 176 -47.15 -41.93 56.39
N ILE A 177 -47.57 -40.71 56.02
CA ILE A 177 -48.55 -39.94 56.81
C ILE A 177 -49.87 -40.70 56.94
N PHE A 178 -50.42 -41.23 55.84
CA PHE A 178 -51.66 -42.02 55.88
C PHE A 178 -51.53 -43.28 56.73
N LEU A 179 -50.39 -43.99 56.63
CA LEU A 179 -50.14 -45.18 57.44
C LEU A 179 -50.06 -44.82 58.93
N THR A 180 -49.35 -43.75 59.29
CA THR A 180 -49.30 -43.28 60.68
C THR A 180 -50.67 -42.84 61.20
N ALA A 181 -51.46 -42.13 60.40
CA ALA A 181 -52.80 -41.68 60.78
C ALA A 181 -53.76 -42.87 60.98
N LEU A 182 -53.66 -43.91 60.15
CA LEU A 182 -54.43 -45.14 60.29
C LEU A 182 -54.09 -45.87 61.59
N ILE A 183 -52.80 -46.00 61.92
CA ILE A 183 -52.36 -46.61 63.20
C ILE A 183 -52.91 -45.83 64.39
N VAL A 184 -52.79 -44.50 64.40
CA VAL A 184 -53.33 -43.65 65.47
C VAL A 184 -54.85 -43.79 65.57
N CYS A 185 -55.56 -43.85 64.44
CA CYS A 185 -57.01 -44.04 64.40
C CYS A 185 -57.43 -45.40 65.01
N VAL A 186 -56.71 -46.49 64.67
CA VAL A 186 -56.96 -47.82 65.24
C VAL A 186 -56.68 -47.85 66.74
N ILE A 187 -55.60 -47.22 67.22
CA ILE A 187 -55.29 -47.12 68.65
C ILE A 187 -56.39 -46.34 69.38
N MET A 188 -56.86 -45.23 68.82
CA MET A 188 -57.94 -44.43 69.41
C MET A 188 -59.25 -45.23 69.52
N LEU A 189 -59.62 -45.98 68.47
CA LEU A 189 -60.80 -46.85 68.49
C LEU A 189 -60.67 -47.97 69.54
N ALA A 190 -59.46 -48.55 69.70
CA ALA A 190 -59.21 -49.55 70.72
C ALA A 190 -59.38 -49.00 72.14
N VAL A 191 -58.89 -47.78 72.40
CA VAL A 191 -59.10 -47.11 73.71
C VAL A 191 -60.58 -46.88 73.98
N LEU A 192 -61.36 -46.43 72.99
CA LEU A 192 -62.82 -46.24 73.14
C LEU A 192 -63.55 -47.56 73.42
N GLN A 193 -63.11 -48.65 72.81
CA GLN A 193 -63.69 -49.98 73.02
C GLN A 193 -63.42 -50.53 74.43
N PHE A 194 -62.18 -50.46 74.90
CA PHE A 194 -61.78 -51.05 76.19
C PHE A 194 -62.03 -50.15 77.40
N ALA A 195 -62.00 -48.83 77.25
CA ALA A 195 -62.17 -47.89 78.38
C ALA A 195 -63.62 -47.38 78.55
N PHE A 196 -64.42 -47.35 77.48
CA PHE A 196 -65.78 -46.77 77.49
C PHE A 196 -66.90 -47.75 77.09
N GLU A 197 -66.60 -49.04 76.86
CA GLU A 197 -67.56 -50.11 76.52
C GLU A 197 -68.52 -49.76 75.34
N MET A 198 -68.07 -48.94 74.38
CA MET A 198 -68.87 -48.59 73.20
C MET A 198 -68.73 -49.61 72.05
N ASP A 199 -69.82 -49.82 71.30
CA ASP A 199 -69.82 -50.63 70.08
C ASP A 199 -69.11 -49.91 68.92
N THR A 200 -67.81 -50.18 68.79
CA THR A 200 -66.88 -49.52 67.86
C THR A 200 -66.74 -50.25 66.52
N TYR A 201 -67.54 -51.31 66.29
CA TYR A 201 -67.46 -52.15 65.08
C TYR A 201 -67.59 -51.33 63.79
N VAL A 202 -68.57 -50.40 63.74
CA VAL A 202 -68.77 -49.51 62.57
C VAL A 202 -67.56 -48.60 62.33
N GLY A 203 -66.88 -48.16 63.40
CA GLY A 203 -65.70 -47.29 63.32
C GLY A 203 -64.49 -47.99 62.69
N TYR A 204 -64.25 -49.26 63.02
CA TYR A 204 -63.17 -50.05 62.39
C TYR A 204 -63.43 -50.29 60.90
N PHE A 205 -64.66 -50.62 60.50
CA PHE A 205 -65.01 -50.77 59.09
C PHE A 205 -64.81 -49.48 58.30
N LEU A 206 -65.18 -48.33 58.86
CA LEU A 206 -64.94 -47.03 58.25
C LEU A 206 -63.44 -46.70 58.14
N ALA A 207 -62.66 -46.96 59.19
CA ALA A 207 -61.21 -46.70 59.18
C ALA A 207 -60.47 -47.57 58.15
N VAL A 208 -60.81 -48.87 58.07
CA VAL A 208 -60.23 -49.79 57.08
C VAL A 208 -60.67 -49.42 55.66
N GLY A 209 -61.95 -49.08 55.46
CA GLY A 209 -62.47 -48.63 54.17
C GLY A 209 -61.80 -47.34 53.68
N ALA A 210 -61.69 -46.32 54.54
CA ALA A 210 -61.01 -45.07 54.23
C ALA A 210 -59.52 -45.28 53.96
N GLY A 211 -58.85 -46.13 54.75
CA GLY A 211 -57.46 -46.51 54.56
C GLY A 211 -57.21 -47.20 53.22
N ALA A 212 -58.05 -48.15 52.85
CA ALA A 212 -57.95 -48.87 51.57
C ALA A 212 -58.07 -47.92 50.37
N VAL A 213 -59.00 -46.95 50.42
CA VAL A 213 -59.17 -45.94 49.37
C VAL A 213 -57.96 -45.00 49.28
N ALA A 214 -57.46 -44.51 50.42
CA ALA A 214 -56.31 -43.60 50.46
C ALA A 214 -55.02 -44.27 49.95
N ILE A 215 -54.74 -45.50 50.39
CA ILE A 215 -53.57 -46.27 49.93
C ILE A 215 -53.69 -46.58 48.43
N SER A 216 -54.88 -47.00 47.97
CA SER A 216 -55.12 -47.27 46.55
C SER A 216 -54.88 -46.03 45.68
N TYR A 217 -55.34 -44.85 46.11
CA TYR A 217 -55.10 -43.59 45.42
C TYR A 217 -53.60 -43.28 45.28
N VAL A 218 -52.84 -43.38 46.38
CA VAL A 218 -51.40 -43.13 46.38
C VAL A 218 -50.65 -44.13 45.50
N CYS A 219 -51.01 -45.41 45.56
CA CYS A 219 -50.40 -46.44 44.71
C CYS A 219 -50.66 -46.22 43.22
N ILE A 220 -51.90 -45.84 42.84
CA ILE A 220 -52.23 -45.53 41.43
C ILE A 220 -51.42 -44.32 40.96
N LYS A 221 -51.36 -43.25 41.75
CA LYS A 221 -50.61 -42.04 41.41
C LYS A 221 -49.10 -42.29 41.33
N TYR A 222 -48.56 -43.10 42.23
CA TYR A 222 -47.15 -43.51 42.20
C TYR A 222 -46.81 -44.33 40.96
N MET A 223 -47.65 -45.31 40.63
CA MET A 223 -47.43 -46.16 39.46
C MET A 223 -47.57 -45.37 38.15
N ASP A 224 -48.44 -44.35 38.10
CA ASP A 224 -48.57 -43.45 36.94
C ASP A 224 -47.33 -42.55 36.79
N SER A 225 -46.87 -41.93 37.88
CA SER A 225 -45.65 -41.12 37.89
C SER A 225 -44.39 -41.93 37.54
N ASP A 226 -44.27 -43.18 38.02
CA ASP A 226 -43.16 -44.07 37.69
C ASP A 226 -43.14 -44.44 36.19
N ARG A 227 -44.31 -44.71 35.61
CA ARG A 227 -44.43 -44.96 34.17
C ARG A 227 -44.09 -43.72 33.34
N GLU A 228 -44.49 -42.53 33.77
CA GLU A 228 -44.13 -41.28 33.11
C GLU A 228 -42.62 -41.04 33.19
N LEU A 229 -42.01 -41.27 34.36
CA LEU A 229 -40.58 -41.14 34.59
C LEU A 229 -39.77 -42.00 33.63
N GLN A 230 -40.11 -43.29 33.50
CA GLN A 230 -39.43 -44.21 32.57
C GLN A 230 -39.54 -43.75 31.10
N ARG A 231 -40.66 -43.11 30.70
CA ARG A 231 -40.81 -42.55 29.34
C ARG A 231 -39.94 -41.32 29.14
N VAL A 232 -39.88 -40.44 30.14
CA VAL A 232 -39.03 -39.24 30.12
C VAL A 232 -37.56 -39.63 30.04
N GLU A 233 -37.10 -40.59 30.84
CA GLU A 233 -35.72 -41.09 30.80
C GLU A 233 -35.33 -41.68 29.44
N LYS A 234 -36.20 -42.49 28.83
CA LYS A 234 -36.00 -43.00 27.47
C LYS A 234 -35.88 -41.87 26.45
N THR A 235 -36.69 -40.82 26.61
CA THR A 235 -36.67 -39.64 25.73
C THR A 235 -35.38 -38.84 25.90
N ILE A 236 -34.94 -38.61 27.13
CA ILE A 236 -33.65 -37.97 27.44
C ILE A 236 -32.49 -38.74 26.78
N ASN A 237 -32.46 -40.07 26.93
CA ASN A 237 -31.42 -40.90 26.31
C ASN A 237 -31.41 -40.78 24.78
N LYS A 238 -32.60 -40.73 24.14
CA LYS A 238 -32.72 -40.50 22.70
C LYS A 238 -32.23 -39.10 22.31
N LEU A 239 -32.55 -38.07 23.09
CA LEU A 239 -32.06 -36.71 22.87
C LEU A 239 -30.53 -36.63 23.00
N ILE A 240 -29.92 -37.32 23.97
CA ILE A 240 -28.46 -37.41 24.11
C ILE A 240 -27.82 -38.05 22.87
N GLN A 241 -28.40 -39.14 22.35
CA GLN A 241 -27.90 -39.78 21.12
C GLN A 241 -28.00 -38.84 19.91
N LEU A 242 -29.12 -38.13 19.76
CA LEU A 242 -29.30 -37.14 18.69
C LEU A 242 -28.30 -35.98 18.84
N GLN A 243 -28.13 -35.47 20.06
CA GLN A 243 -27.18 -34.41 20.36
C GLN A 243 -25.75 -34.84 20.04
N ASN A 244 -25.33 -36.05 20.40
CA ASN A 244 -24.02 -36.59 20.05
C ASN A 244 -23.82 -36.68 18.53
N LYS A 245 -24.84 -37.12 17.79
CA LYS A 245 -24.80 -37.17 16.33
C LYS A 245 -24.64 -35.78 15.70
N VAL A 246 -25.38 -34.79 16.19
CA VAL A 246 -25.27 -33.39 15.72
C VAL A 246 -23.92 -32.78 16.12
N LYS A 247 -23.42 -33.07 17.33
CA LYS A 247 -22.11 -32.62 17.82
C LYS A 247 -20.97 -33.16 16.97
N ILE A 248 -21.01 -34.42 16.54
CA ILE A 248 -20.03 -34.98 15.59
C ILE A 248 -20.04 -34.20 14.28
N ARG A 249 -21.23 -33.91 13.72
CA ARG A 249 -21.35 -33.10 12.50
C ARG A 249 -20.80 -31.68 12.68
N TYR A 250 -21.06 -31.08 13.84
CA TYR A 250 -20.55 -29.75 14.18
C TYR A 250 -19.01 -29.73 14.22
N VAL A 251 -18.40 -30.68 14.94
CA VAL A 251 -16.95 -30.80 15.07
C VAL A 251 -16.31 -31.07 13.70
N ASN A 252 -16.88 -31.98 12.91
CA ASN A 252 -16.40 -32.26 11.55
C ASN A 252 -16.46 -31.01 10.66
N ASN A 253 -17.53 -30.23 10.74
CA ASN A 253 -17.63 -28.97 10.01
C ASN A 253 -16.61 -27.95 10.50
N CYS A 254 -16.41 -27.80 11.82
CA CYS A 254 -15.39 -26.91 12.36
C CYS A 254 -13.98 -27.27 11.87
N GLN A 255 -13.62 -28.55 11.87
CA GLN A 255 -12.33 -29.02 11.35
C GLN A 255 -12.19 -28.76 9.84
N LEU A 256 -13.25 -28.98 9.06
CA LEU A 256 -13.25 -28.66 7.64
C LEU A 256 -13.07 -27.15 7.41
N MET A 257 -13.77 -26.31 8.18
CA MET A 257 -13.64 -24.86 8.09
C MET A 257 -12.24 -24.39 8.47
N GLU A 258 -11.66 -24.92 9.54
CA GLU A 258 -10.29 -24.62 9.97
C GLU A 258 -9.27 -24.97 8.86
N TYR A 259 -9.43 -26.13 8.24
CA TYR A 259 -8.61 -26.52 7.09
C TYR A 259 -8.80 -25.56 5.91
N LEU A 260 -10.04 -25.20 5.55
CA LEU A 260 -10.30 -24.29 4.43
C LEU A 260 -9.77 -22.88 4.69
N TYR A 261 -9.94 -22.37 5.91
CA TYR A 261 -9.39 -21.09 6.34
C TYR A 261 -7.86 -21.08 6.27
N LEU A 262 -7.20 -22.16 6.70
CA LEU A 262 -5.76 -22.32 6.56
C LEU A 262 -5.33 -22.45 5.08
N LYS A 263 -6.06 -23.25 4.29
CA LYS A 263 -5.78 -23.44 2.86
C LYS A 263 -5.80 -22.11 2.14
N TYR A 264 -6.83 -21.29 2.33
CA TYR A 264 -7.01 -20.01 1.62
C TYR A 264 -6.47 -18.79 2.37
N ASN A 265 -5.86 -18.97 3.54
CA ASN A 265 -5.34 -17.91 4.41
C ASN A 265 -6.37 -16.78 4.64
N THR A 266 -7.59 -17.17 4.98
CA THR A 266 -8.74 -16.26 5.20
C THR A 266 -9.50 -16.69 6.44
N ASP A 267 -10.19 -15.74 7.08
CA ASP A 267 -11.04 -16.02 8.25
C ASP A 267 -12.51 -16.17 7.88
N SER A 268 -12.91 -15.79 6.67
CA SER A 268 -14.29 -15.91 6.20
C SER A 268 -14.42 -15.96 4.68
N ALA A 269 -15.54 -16.48 4.21
CA ALA A 269 -15.91 -16.43 2.79
C ALA A 269 -16.02 -14.98 2.31
N ALA A 270 -16.63 -14.10 3.10
CA ALA A 270 -16.83 -12.69 2.73
C ALA A 270 -15.49 -11.94 2.56
N ARG A 271 -14.50 -12.21 3.42
CA ARG A 271 -13.16 -11.63 3.31
C ARG A 271 -12.46 -12.13 2.05
N LEU A 272 -12.52 -13.44 1.78
CA LEU A 272 -11.90 -14.04 0.60
C LEU A 272 -12.55 -13.53 -0.70
N GLU A 273 -13.87 -13.41 -0.72
CA GLU A 273 -14.62 -12.86 -1.85
C GLU A 273 -14.28 -11.39 -2.12
N LYS A 274 -14.15 -10.57 -1.07
CA LYS A 274 -13.72 -9.18 -1.22
C LYS A 274 -12.31 -9.11 -1.82
N LEU A 275 -11.39 -9.94 -1.34
CA LEU A 275 -10.03 -10.04 -1.87
C LEU A 275 -10.02 -10.50 -3.33
N TRP A 276 -10.87 -11.47 -3.68
CA TRP A 276 -11.02 -11.97 -5.04
C TRP A 276 -11.52 -10.88 -6.01
N LYS A 277 -12.53 -10.10 -5.61
CA LYS A 277 -13.02 -8.96 -6.41
C LYS A 277 -11.92 -7.92 -6.62
N MET A 278 -11.20 -7.56 -5.55
CA MET A 278 -10.07 -6.64 -5.64
C MET A 278 -8.96 -7.17 -6.58
N TYR A 279 -8.72 -8.49 -6.59
CA TYR A 279 -7.77 -9.11 -7.51
C TYR A 279 -8.24 -9.03 -8.96
N GLN A 280 -9.52 -9.31 -9.24
CA GLN A 280 -10.08 -9.22 -10.59
C GLN A 280 -9.97 -7.79 -11.15
N ASP A 281 -10.34 -6.80 -10.33
CA ASP A 281 -10.22 -5.39 -10.67
C ASP A 281 -8.75 -5.00 -10.94
N GLU A 282 -7.82 -5.37 -10.04
CA GLU A 282 -6.39 -5.09 -10.18
C GLU A 282 -5.78 -5.83 -11.39
N LYS A 283 -6.23 -7.04 -11.71
CA LYS A 283 -5.74 -7.82 -12.86
C LYS A 283 -6.13 -7.14 -14.16
N GLU A 284 -7.37 -6.69 -14.30
CA GLU A 284 -7.82 -5.96 -15.48
C GLU A 284 -7.13 -4.59 -15.58
N GLU A 285 -6.97 -3.88 -14.46
CA GLU A 285 -6.23 -2.62 -14.42
C GLU A 285 -4.76 -2.80 -14.83
N ARG A 286 -4.06 -3.82 -14.34
CA ARG A 286 -2.68 -4.12 -14.73
C ARG A 286 -2.56 -4.46 -16.22
N LYS A 287 -3.56 -5.16 -16.77
CA LYS A 287 -3.62 -5.47 -18.20
C LYS A 287 -3.81 -4.19 -19.01
N GLN A 288 -4.76 -3.35 -18.64
CA GLN A 288 -4.99 -2.04 -19.28
C GLN A 288 -3.75 -1.15 -19.21
N PHE A 289 -3.05 -1.15 -18.06
CA PHE A 289 -1.81 -0.42 -17.90
C PHE A 289 -0.71 -0.94 -18.83
N ALA A 290 -0.54 -2.26 -18.92
CA ALA A 290 0.45 -2.87 -19.83
C ALA A 290 0.11 -2.60 -21.30
N GLU A 291 -1.17 -2.65 -21.68
CA GLU A 291 -1.63 -2.29 -23.02
C GLU A 291 -1.42 -0.80 -23.33
N ALA A 292 -1.67 0.08 -22.36
CA ALA A 292 -1.42 1.51 -22.49
C ALA A 292 0.09 1.80 -22.63
N GLU A 293 0.94 1.12 -21.86
CA GLU A 293 2.39 1.25 -21.95
C GLU A 293 2.93 0.79 -23.31
N ALA A 294 2.44 -0.34 -23.82
CA ALA A 294 2.77 -0.80 -25.17
C ALA A 294 2.29 0.17 -26.26
N LYS A 295 1.11 0.78 -26.10
CA LYS A 295 0.59 1.82 -27.02
C LYS A 295 1.42 3.10 -26.96
N ILE A 296 1.84 3.53 -25.77
CA ILE A 296 2.74 4.68 -25.61
C ILE A 296 4.04 4.42 -26.36
N GLU A 297 4.69 3.27 -26.13
CA GLU A 297 5.93 2.91 -26.80
C GLU A 297 5.77 2.87 -28.34
N TYR A 298 4.65 2.31 -28.82
CA TYR A 298 4.31 2.30 -30.24
C TYR A 298 4.20 3.72 -30.82
N TYR A 299 3.45 4.61 -30.16
CA TYR A 299 3.29 5.98 -30.64
C TYR A 299 4.56 6.82 -30.48
N GLN A 300 5.39 6.56 -29.47
CA GLN A 300 6.70 7.20 -29.33
C GLN A 300 7.62 6.85 -30.49
N LYS A 301 7.69 5.57 -30.88
CA LYS A 301 8.44 5.13 -32.07
C LYS A 301 7.90 5.79 -33.33
N GLN A 302 6.58 5.83 -33.49
CA GLN A 302 5.93 6.50 -34.62
C GLN A 302 6.27 8.00 -34.67
N LEU A 303 6.29 8.68 -33.52
CA LEU A 303 6.62 10.10 -33.43
C LEU A 303 8.08 10.34 -33.84
N VAL A 304 9.02 9.51 -33.36
CA VAL A 304 10.43 9.61 -33.74
C VAL A 304 10.63 9.40 -35.23
N GLU A 305 9.96 8.39 -35.81
CA GLU A 305 10.01 8.13 -37.24
C GLU A 305 9.48 9.31 -38.07
N GLN A 306 8.33 9.88 -37.67
CA GLN A 306 7.76 11.06 -38.30
C GLN A 306 8.74 12.25 -38.27
N LEU A 307 9.29 12.57 -37.10
CA LEU A 307 10.22 13.70 -36.94
C LEU A 307 11.54 13.48 -37.72
N SER A 308 12.06 12.25 -37.75
CA SER A 308 13.26 11.89 -38.52
C SER A 308 13.08 12.16 -40.01
N ASN A 309 11.89 11.87 -40.55
CA ASN A 309 11.56 12.11 -41.96
C ASN A 309 11.51 13.62 -42.31
N TYR A 310 11.38 14.49 -41.30
CA TYR A 310 11.29 15.93 -41.45
C TYR A 310 12.60 16.67 -41.13
N ARG A 311 13.75 15.97 -41.21
CA ARG A 311 15.09 16.55 -40.98
C ARG A 311 15.34 17.07 -39.57
N VAL A 312 14.53 16.66 -38.61
CA VAL A 312 14.81 16.89 -37.19
C VAL A 312 16.05 16.10 -36.81
N GLN A 313 17.08 16.77 -36.30
CA GLN A 313 18.38 16.19 -35.95
C GLN A 313 18.27 15.27 -34.74
N MET A 314 17.45 15.64 -33.74
CA MET A 314 17.33 14.92 -32.47
C MET A 314 15.85 14.61 -32.13
N PRO A 315 15.21 13.71 -32.90
CA PRO A 315 13.78 13.41 -32.78
C PRO A 315 13.40 12.78 -31.42
N GLU A 316 14.30 12.04 -30.78
CA GLU A 316 14.04 11.37 -29.49
C GLU A 316 13.73 12.34 -28.35
N ARG A 317 14.27 13.55 -28.38
CA ARG A 317 14.05 14.57 -27.34
C ARG A 317 12.60 15.00 -27.23
N TRP A 318 11.89 14.95 -28.35
CA TRP A 318 10.51 15.39 -28.46
C TRP A 318 9.51 14.41 -27.84
N ILE A 319 9.95 13.19 -27.49
CA ILE A 319 9.13 12.23 -26.74
C ILE A 319 8.74 12.79 -25.37
N GLY A 320 9.67 13.44 -24.66
CA GLY A 320 9.42 14.01 -23.33
C GLY A 320 8.73 15.37 -23.34
N GLN A 321 8.44 15.91 -24.53
CA GLN A 321 7.94 17.27 -24.72
C GLN A 321 6.77 17.31 -25.71
N THR A 322 5.93 16.28 -25.69
CA THR A 322 4.73 16.23 -26.54
C THR A 322 3.79 17.41 -26.30
N ALA A 323 3.81 17.97 -25.10
CA ALA A 323 3.02 19.14 -24.75
C ALA A 323 3.46 20.40 -25.55
N ALA A 324 4.77 20.61 -25.73
CA ALA A 324 5.31 21.66 -26.61
C ALA A 324 4.94 21.45 -28.08
N LEU A 325 4.82 20.20 -28.54
CA LEU A 325 4.34 19.92 -29.89
C LEU A 325 2.86 20.28 -30.07
N LEU A 326 2.06 20.26 -29.01
CA LEU A 326 0.61 20.49 -29.04
C LEU A 326 0.24 21.96 -28.77
N ASP A 327 0.94 22.62 -27.84
CA ASP A 327 0.73 24.02 -27.48
C ASP A 327 1.90 24.88 -27.95
N LYS A 328 1.56 25.89 -28.77
CA LYS A 328 2.53 26.89 -29.25
C LYS A 328 3.12 27.71 -28.10
N ARG A 329 2.39 27.91 -27.00
CA ARG A 329 2.90 28.69 -25.85
C ARG A 329 4.08 27.99 -25.19
N GLU A 330 3.93 26.70 -24.88
CA GLU A 330 5.00 25.88 -24.32
C GLU A 330 6.21 25.80 -25.26
N MET A 331 5.97 25.70 -26.58
CA MET A 331 7.04 25.75 -27.57
C MET A 331 7.81 27.09 -27.56
N VAL A 332 7.13 28.21 -27.32
CA VAL A 332 7.77 29.53 -27.21
C VAL A 332 8.55 29.66 -25.90
N GLU A 333 8.03 29.15 -24.80
CA GLU A 333 8.71 29.16 -23.49
C GLU A 333 10.03 28.38 -23.56
N ILE A 334 9.99 27.15 -24.07
CA ILE A 334 11.19 26.32 -24.24
C ILE A 334 12.19 27.01 -25.19
N ARG A 335 11.71 27.62 -26.28
CA ARG A 335 12.58 28.37 -27.20
C ARG A 335 13.27 29.53 -26.49
N HIS A 336 12.54 30.25 -25.65
CA HIS A 336 13.09 31.38 -24.91
C HIS A 336 14.21 30.93 -23.97
N GLU A 337 13.99 29.85 -23.22
CA GLU A 337 14.99 29.25 -22.33
C GLU A 337 16.25 28.81 -23.11
N LEU A 338 16.07 28.16 -24.26
CA LEU A 338 17.19 27.73 -25.11
C LEU A 338 17.95 28.91 -25.71
N ILE A 339 17.25 29.98 -26.11
CA ILE A 339 17.90 31.21 -26.61
C ILE A 339 18.73 31.85 -25.51
N GLN A 340 18.19 31.98 -24.29
CA GLN A 340 18.93 32.51 -23.15
C GLN A 340 20.17 31.65 -22.84
N ARG A 341 20.00 30.33 -22.81
CA ARG A 341 21.11 29.39 -22.60
C ARG A 341 22.17 29.52 -23.69
N ARG A 342 21.78 29.57 -24.97
CA ARG A 342 22.71 29.76 -26.09
C ARG A 342 23.46 31.09 -25.99
N GLN A 343 22.80 32.17 -25.57
CA GLN A 343 23.42 33.47 -25.36
C GLN A 343 24.41 33.45 -24.20
N ALA A 344 24.09 32.78 -23.09
CA ALA A 344 24.98 32.62 -21.95
C ALA A 344 26.23 31.81 -22.33
N LEU A 345 26.05 30.67 -23.01
CA LEU A 345 27.15 29.85 -23.53
C LEU A 345 28.06 30.66 -24.45
N ARG A 346 27.47 31.44 -25.38
CA ARG A 346 28.24 32.33 -26.27
C ARG A 346 29.05 33.36 -25.51
N LYS A 347 28.46 34.03 -24.51
CA LYS A 347 29.18 35.01 -23.68
C LYS A 347 30.36 34.38 -22.93
N GLN A 348 30.19 33.18 -22.40
CA GLN A 348 31.27 32.46 -21.72
C GLN A 348 32.37 32.03 -22.70
N MET A 349 32.01 31.57 -23.90
CA MET A 349 32.98 31.26 -24.94
C MET A 349 33.74 32.51 -25.38
N ASP A 350 33.05 33.63 -25.62
CA ASP A 350 33.66 34.91 -26.00
C ASP A 350 34.64 35.39 -24.90
N TYR A 351 34.26 35.26 -23.62
CA TYR A 351 35.13 35.57 -22.48
C TYR A 351 36.38 34.67 -22.44
N ASN A 352 36.22 33.35 -22.54
CA ASN A 352 37.35 32.43 -22.52
C ASN A 352 38.26 32.64 -23.74
N GLN A 353 37.69 32.98 -24.89
CA GLN A 353 38.44 33.33 -26.10
C GLN A 353 39.29 34.59 -25.85
N GLU A 354 38.71 35.63 -25.24
CA GLU A 354 39.42 36.86 -24.88
C GLU A 354 40.54 36.61 -23.86
N VAL A 355 40.30 35.76 -22.86
CA VAL A 355 41.32 35.35 -21.88
C VAL A 355 42.48 34.61 -22.57
N ALA A 356 42.16 33.63 -23.43
CA ALA A 356 43.17 32.89 -24.18
C ALA A 356 43.97 33.80 -25.14
N GLU A 357 43.30 34.73 -25.82
CA GLU A 357 43.96 35.69 -26.73
C GLU A 357 44.84 36.68 -25.96
N THR A 358 44.38 37.20 -24.82
CA THR A 358 45.15 38.10 -23.96
C THR A 358 46.39 37.41 -23.43
N ALA A 359 46.26 36.20 -22.86
CA ALA A 359 47.39 35.41 -22.38
C ALA A 359 48.38 35.06 -23.51
N ARG A 360 47.87 34.75 -24.71
CA ARG A 360 48.70 34.47 -25.89
C ARG A 360 49.44 35.71 -26.38
N ASN A 361 48.83 36.89 -26.33
CA ASN A 361 49.47 38.15 -26.67
C ASN A 361 50.54 38.54 -25.64
N GLU A 362 50.28 38.34 -24.34
CA GLU A 362 51.28 38.58 -23.28
C GLU A 362 52.53 37.71 -23.46
N VAL A 363 52.37 36.42 -23.78
CA VAL A 363 53.52 35.54 -24.06
C VAL A 363 54.33 36.03 -25.27
N LYS A 364 53.66 36.51 -26.32
CA LYS A 364 54.32 37.10 -27.51
C LYS A 364 55.03 38.40 -27.18
N ASP A 365 54.39 39.27 -26.41
CA ASP A 365 54.94 40.57 -26.03
C ASP A 365 56.14 40.44 -25.10
N VAL A 366 56.12 39.47 -24.17
CA VAL A 366 57.29 39.14 -23.34
C VAL A 366 58.43 38.57 -24.20
N ALA A 367 58.13 37.70 -25.16
CA ALA A 367 59.14 37.17 -26.07
C ALA A 367 59.77 38.26 -26.96
N ALA A 368 58.98 39.24 -27.39
CA ALA A 368 59.45 40.38 -28.18
C ALA A 368 60.24 41.40 -27.35
N ALA A 369 59.79 41.68 -26.11
CA ALA A 369 60.46 42.61 -25.21
C ALA A 369 61.78 42.07 -24.63
N TYR A 370 61.93 40.75 -24.53
CA TYR A 370 63.15 40.09 -24.04
C TYR A 370 63.72 39.06 -25.03
N PRO A 371 64.32 39.51 -26.15
CA PRO A 371 64.84 38.60 -27.20
C PRO A 371 65.87 37.58 -26.69
N ARG A 372 66.60 37.90 -25.62
CA ARG A 372 67.59 37.00 -24.99
C ARG A 372 66.95 35.73 -24.42
N TYR A 373 65.69 35.80 -23.97
CA TYR A 373 64.94 34.68 -23.40
C TYR A 373 63.89 34.12 -24.37
N ALA A 374 63.76 34.67 -25.58
CA ALA A 374 62.77 34.25 -26.56
C ALA A 374 62.86 32.76 -26.93
N LYS A 375 64.07 32.20 -27.06
CA LYS A 375 64.26 30.76 -27.30
C LYS A 375 63.75 29.89 -26.15
N GLU A 376 63.93 30.36 -24.92
CA GLU A 376 63.44 29.67 -23.71
C GLU A 376 61.91 29.69 -23.68
N ILE A 377 61.30 30.87 -23.89
CA ILE A 377 59.84 31.06 -23.93
C ILE A 377 59.20 30.20 -25.03
N LEU A 378 59.76 30.21 -26.24
CA LEU A 378 59.29 29.36 -27.35
C LEU A 378 59.35 27.87 -27.00
N SER A 379 60.43 27.42 -26.34
CA SER A 379 60.55 26.03 -25.90
C SER A 379 59.54 25.64 -24.81
N MET A 380 59.04 26.60 -24.03
CA MET A 380 58.00 26.37 -23.03
C MET A 380 56.61 26.25 -23.69
N VAL A 381 56.32 27.11 -24.68
CA VAL A 381 55.12 27.02 -25.51
C VAL A 381 55.04 25.66 -26.22
N GLU A 382 56.12 25.23 -26.89
CA GLU A 382 56.19 23.95 -27.60
C GLU A 382 55.99 22.72 -26.69
N ARG A 383 56.29 22.83 -25.39
CA ARG A 383 56.07 21.76 -24.42
C ARG A 383 54.62 21.70 -23.93
N TYR A 384 53.92 22.83 -23.95
CA TYR A 384 52.51 22.92 -23.54
C TYR A 384 51.54 22.62 -24.69
N ASP A 385 51.96 22.81 -25.94
CA ASP A 385 51.18 22.46 -27.15
C ASP A 385 51.21 20.95 -27.49
N ARG A 386 51.98 20.12 -26.75
CA ARG A 386 51.99 18.65 -26.85
C ARG A 386 51.10 18.02 -25.79
#